data_AF-N8Q6Y1-F1
#
_entry.id   AF-N8Q6Y1-F1
#
_cell.length_a   1.000
_cell.length_b   1.000
_cell.length_c   1.000
_cell.angle_alpha   90.00
_cell.angle_beta   90.00
_cell.angle_gamma   90.00
#
_symmetry.space_group_name_H-M   'P 1'
#
loop_
_entity.id
_entity.type
_entity.pdbx_description
1 polymer ?
#
loop_
_entity_poly.entity_id
_entity_poly.type
_entity_poly.pdbx_seq_one_letter_code
_entity_poly.pdbx_strand_id
1 'polypeptide(L)' 'MVRMNLPVGERHINGIESFWGYAKKRLSKFNGIDKKMFYLHLKEMEYRFNHRHGSLYLDLHKLLRNSSL' A
#
# COMPACT_ATOMS: atom_id res chain seq x y z
N MET A 1 -8.83 -21.43 -22.84
CA MET A 1 -8.05 -20.67 -21.85
C MET A 1 -6.95 -19.93 -22.60
N VAL A 2 -7.22 -18.73 -23.09
CA VAL A 2 -6.26 -17.95 -23.90
C VAL A 2 -5.44 -17.10 -22.94
N ARG A 3 -4.11 -17.27 -22.94
CA ARG A 3 -3.20 -16.36 -22.25
C ARG A 3 -3.04 -15.11 -23.11
N MET A 4 -3.66 -14.01 -22.70
CA MET A 4 -3.40 -12.69 -23.28
C MET A 4 -2.07 -12.18 -22.74
N ASN A 5 -1.06 -12.12 -23.61
CA ASN A 5 0.19 -11.40 -23.35
C ASN A 5 -0.10 -9.90 -23.49
N LEU A 6 -0.41 -9.25 -22.36
CA LEU A 6 -0.59 -7.79 -22.33
C LEU A 6 0.78 -7.08 -22.36
N PRO A 7 0.92 -6.00 -23.12
CA PRO A 7 2.18 -5.28 -23.30
C PRO A 7 2.66 -4.64 -22.00
N VAL A 8 3.99 -4.55 -21.83
CA VAL A 8 4.70 -4.03 -20.65
C VAL A 8 4.35 -2.57 -20.29
N GLY A 9 3.59 -1.85 -21.13
CA GLY A 9 3.08 -0.49 -20.87
C GLY A 9 1.82 -0.40 -20.01
N GLU A 10 1.02 -1.46 -19.87
CA GLU A 10 -0.19 -1.45 -19.04
C GLU A 10 0.10 -1.70 -17.55
N ARG A 11 1.29 -2.22 -17.22
CA ARG A 11 1.64 -2.61 -15.85
C ARG A 11 1.63 -1.44 -14.86
N HIS A 12 1.96 -0.24 -15.31
CA HIS A 12 1.99 0.95 -14.44
C HIS A 12 0.58 1.47 -14.11
N ILE A 13 -0.29 1.58 -15.13
CA ILE A 13 -1.70 1.94 -14.95
C ILE A 13 -2.40 0.89 -14.08
N ASN A 14 -2.17 -0.40 -14.35
CA ASN A 14 -2.68 -1.50 -13.55
C ASN A 14 -2.14 -1.47 -12.11
N GLY A 15 -0.90 -0.98 -11.90
CA GLY A 15 -0.31 -0.78 -10.58
C GLY A 15 -1.01 0.31 -9.77
N ILE A 16 -1.31 1.46 -10.41
CA ILE A 16 -2.03 2.57 -9.77
C ILE A 16 -3.48 2.17 -9.45
N GLU A 17 -4.17 1.51 -10.39
CA GLU A 17 -5.53 1.02 -10.16
C GLU A 17 -5.56 -0.03 -9.03
N SER A 18 -4.62 -0.97 -9.04
CA SER A 18 -4.47 -1.97 -7.98
C SER A 18 -4.19 -1.32 -6.63
N PHE A 19 -3.36 -0.27 -6.60
CA PHE A 19 -3.08 0.50 -5.39
C PHE A 19 -4.35 1.15 -4.84
N TRP A 20 -5.14 1.83 -5.67
CA TRP A 20 -6.37 2.47 -5.21
C TRP A 20 -7.43 1.46 -4.78
N GLY A 21 -7.53 0.31 -5.45
CA GLY A 21 -8.38 -0.80 -5.01
C GLY A 21 -7.99 -1.34 -3.63
N TYR A 22 -6.68 -1.52 -3.41
CA TYR A 22 -6.12 -1.91 -2.11
C TYR A 22 -6.39 -0.87 -1.01
N ALA A 23 -6.08 0.40 -1.28
CA ALA A 23 -6.25 1.50 -0.35
C ALA A 23 -7.72 1.65 0.05
N LYS A 24 -8.66 1.66 -0.92
CA LYS A 24 -10.10 1.77 -0.65
C LYS A 24 -10.60 0.65 0.27
N LYS A 25 -10.24 -0.61 -0.02
CA LYS A 25 -10.65 -1.78 0.80
C LYS A 25 -10.14 -1.70 2.24
N ARG A 26 -8.98 -1.07 2.44
CA ARG A 26 -8.38 -0.94 3.77
C ARG A 26 -8.96 0.25 4.53
N LEU A 27 -9.10 1.39 3.86
CA LEU A 27 -9.66 2.61 4.45
C LEU A 27 -11.14 2.43 4.82
N SER A 28 -11.90 1.61 4.09
CA SER A 28 -13.30 1.32 4.39
C SER A 28 -13.52 0.65 5.74
N LYS A 29 -12.49 0.04 6.34
CA LYS A 29 -12.59 -0.61 7.67
C LYS A 29 -12.60 0.38 8.84
N PHE A 30 -12.20 1.63 8.61
CA PHE A 30 -12.11 2.64 9.66
C PHE A 30 -13.44 3.38 9.90
N ASN A 31 -14.49 3.14 9.09
CA ASN A 31 -15.79 3.80 9.18
C ASN A 31 -15.73 5.34 9.12
N GLY A 32 -14.66 5.89 8.56
CA GLY A 32 -14.36 7.33 8.56
C GLY A 32 -12.94 7.58 9.03
N ILE A 33 -12.32 8.61 8.47
CA ILE A 33 -10.95 9.02 8.82
C ILE A 33 -10.99 10.54 8.96
N ASP A 34 -10.39 11.06 10.02
CA ASP A 34 -10.21 12.50 10.17
C ASP A 34 -9.42 13.03 8.96
N LYS A 35 -9.93 14.09 8.33
CA LYS A 35 -9.31 14.71 7.14
C LYS A 35 -7.83 15.02 7.36
N LYS A 36 -7.43 15.41 8.57
CA LYS A 36 -6.02 15.72 8.89
C LYS A 36 -5.13 14.47 8.90
N MET A 37 -5.70 13.30 9.16
CA MET A 37 -4.98 12.01 9.22
C MET A 37 -4.99 11.28 7.88
N PHE A 38 -5.85 11.67 6.94
CA PHE A 38 -5.99 11.00 5.64
C PHE A 38 -4.65 10.85 4.91
N TYR A 39 -3.82 11.90 4.92
CA TYR A 39 -2.49 11.86 4.30
C TYR A 39 -1.59 10.76 4.91
N LEU A 40 -1.57 10.63 6.23
CA LEU A 40 -0.77 9.61 6.92
C LEU A 40 -1.25 8.21 6.58
N HIS A 41 -2.58 7.99 6.57
CA HIS A 41 -3.13 6.70 6.16
C HIS A 41 -2.80 6.37 4.71
N LEU A 42 -2.85 7.34 3.80
CA LEU A 42 -2.49 7.12 2.40
C LEU A 42 -1.00 6.73 2.25
N LYS A 43 -0.12 7.39 3.00
CA LYS A 43 1.31 7.03 3.05
C LYS A 43 1.57 5.65 3.65
N GLU A 44 0.84 5.28 4.69
CA GLU A 44 0.88 3.92 5.23
C GLU A 44 0.43 2.89 4.18
N MET A 45 -0.63 3.19 3.40
CA MET A 45 -1.11 2.30 2.34
C MET A 45 -0.09 2.15 1.22
N GLU A 46 0.56 3.24 0.80
CA GLU A 46 1.65 3.24 -0.19
C GLU A 46 2.77 2.29 0.26
N TYR A 47 3.24 2.46 1.50
CA TYR A 47 4.30 1.62 2.07
C TYR A 47 3.90 0.14 2.07
N ARG A 48 2.71 -0.18 2.57
CA ARG A 48 2.22 -1.56 2.67
C ARG A 48 1.97 -2.20 1.33
N PHE A 49 1.52 -1.46 0.33
CA PHE A 49 1.29 -1.98 -1.02
C PHE A 49 2.63 -2.38 -1.67
N ASN A 50 3.65 -1.54 -1.52
CA ASN A 50 4.98 -1.78 -2.06
C ASN A 50 5.74 -2.89 -1.32
N HIS A 51 5.50 -3.07 -0.02
CA HIS A 51 6.14 -4.09 0.83
C HIS A 51 5.21 -5.25 1.20
N ARG A 52 4.15 -5.49 0.41
CA ARG A 52 3.07 -6.47 0.73
C ARG A 52 3.52 -7.92 0.89
N HIS A 53 4.71 -8.26 0.40
CA HIS A 53 5.31 -9.59 0.53
C HIS A 53 6.30 -9.69 1.70
N GLY A 54 6.58 -8.58 2.38
CA GLY A 54 7.42 -8.51 3.56
C GLY A 54 6.62 -8.54 4.86
N SER A 55 7.33 -8.66 5.98
CA SER A 55 6.74 -8.58 7.31
C SER A 55 6.83 -7.15 7.83
N LEU A 56 5.68 -6.48 7.90
CA LEU A 56 5.59 -5.14 8.51
C LEU A 56 6.19 -5.12 9.92
N TYR A 57 6.02 -6.20 10.68
CA TYR A 57 6.59 -6.31 12.02
C TYR A 57 8.11 -6.21 12.00
N LEU A 58 8.78 -6.90 11.07
CA LEU A 58 10.23 -6.84 10.93
C LEU A 58 10.69 -5.46 10.50
N ASP A 59 9.94 -4.82 9.60
CA ASP A 59 10.25 -3.47 9.13
C ASP A 59 10.12 -2.43 10.24
N LEU A 60 9.03 -2.49 11.01
CA LEU A 60 8.83 -1.65 12.19
C LEU A 60 9.89 -1.92 13.26
N HIS A 61 10.22 -3.18 13.54
CA HIS A 61 11.25 -3.53 14.50
C HIS A 61 12.63 -2.99 14.10
N LYS A 62 12.97 -3.02 12.81
CA LYS A 62 14.21 -2.38 12.30
C LYS A 62 14.17 -0.86 12.46
N LEU A 63 13.06 -0.22 12.09
CA LEU A 63 12.90 1.22 12.23
C LEU A 63 13.06 1.65 13.69
N LEU A 64 12.34 1.00 14.61
CA LEU A 64 12.38 1.30 16.04
C LEU A 64 13.77 1.09 16.66
N ARG A 65 14.54 0.11 16.17
CA ARG A 65 15.92 -0.14 16.63
C ARG A 65 16.89 0.93 16.10
N ASN A 66 16.67 1.42 14.89
CA ASN A 66 17.56 2.38 14.22
C ASN A 66 17.18 3.84 14.54
N SER A 67 15.95 4.09 14.94
CA SER A 67 15.55 5.36 15.54
C SER A 67 16.06 5.37 16.98
N SER A 68 17.23 5.97 17.20
CA SER A 68 17.67 6.34 18.54
C SER A 68 16.70 7.37 19.11
N LEU A 69 15.66 6.90 19.80
CA LEU A 69 14.98 7.67 20.83
C LEU A 69 15.83 7.67 22.10
#